data_AF-A0A813I2G2-F1
#
_entry.id   AF-A0A813I2G2-F1
#
_cell.length_a   1.000
_cell.length_b   1.000
_cell.length_c   1.000
_cell.angle_alpha   90.00
_cell.angle_beta   90.00
_cell.angle_gamma   90.00
#
_symmetry.space_group_name_H-M   'P 1'
#
loop_
_entity.id
_entity.type
_entity.pdbx_description
1 polymer ?
#
loop_
_entity_poly.entity_id
_entity_poly.type
_entity_poly.pdbx_seq_one_letter_code
_entity_poly.pdbx_strand_id
1 'polypeptide(L)'
;MAMEATLGAIPAHSADADVPTGSAAPDEAAAAVQHFDMCDDDEGEMEVAGADISTSGPGSLSPDSGSSLVADATDGPEGAELAAEVRERFRWLCEEDQKTVCRRECQLAQKKQEAMLRQLQMTVERYSKALEVAHAVASSSSQGWTEDELAEEVGLSPLLRSKYEDRIGFLQSMALAVDAESAVSLPRLTPLEQAKGFAFASYASTAAVANKLKDNTASAAPALESARSAFASFASRLSFGGGPSRPSGPH
;
A
#
# COMPACT_ATOMS: atom_id res chain seq x y z
N MET A 1 -26.24 -53.91 34.11
CA MET A 1 -26.85 -52.65 33.67
C MET A 1 -26.58 -52.53 32.18
N ALA A 2 -27.58 -52.87 31.37
CA ALA A 2 -27.54 -52.78 29.92
C ALA A 2 -28.07 -51.41 29.51
N MET A 3 -27.35 -50.69 28.65
CA MET A 3 -27.83 -49.46 28.02
C MET A 3 -28.30 -49.80 26.61
N GLU A 4 -29.61 -49.68 26.40
CA GLU A 4 -30.27 -49.78 25.09
C GLU A 4 -29.87 -48.60 24.20
N ALA A 5 -29.50 -48.92 22.96
CA ALA A 5 -29.24 -47.97 21.89
C ALA A 5 -30.51 -47.78 21.05
N THR A 6 -31.07 -46.57 21.07
CA THR A 6 -32.24 -46.20 20.26
C THR A 6 -31.76 -45.68 18.89
N LEU A 7 -31.90 -46.52 17.87
CA LEU A 7 -31.72 -46.17 16.45
C LEU A 7 -32.92 -45.36 15.96
N GLY A 8 -32.71 -44.07 15.68
CA GLY A 8 -33.68 -43.19 15.01
C GLY A 8 -33.55 -43.31 13.49
N ALA A 9 -34.62 -43.72 12.82
CA ALA A 9 -34.75 -43.80 11.37
C ALA A 9 -34.92 -42.39 10.74
N ILE A 10 -34.20 -42.12 9.65
CA ILE A 10 -34.35 -40.91 8.83
C ILE A 10 -35.07 -41.29 7.51
N PRO A 11 -36.15 -40.60 7.12
CA PRO A 11 -36.85 -40.87 5.86
C PRO A 11 -36.12 -40.27 4.65
N ALA A 12 -36.04 -41.07 3.58
CA ALA A 12 -35.56 -40.69 2.27
C ALA A 12 -36.55 -39.72 1.60
N HIS A 13 -36.07 -38.52 1.24
CA HIS A 13 -36.78 -37.61 0.34
C HIS A 13 -36.11 -37.65 -1.04
N SER A 14 -36.79 -38.32 -1.96
CA SER A 14 -36.60 -38.22 -3.40
C SER A 14 -37.21 -36.91 -3.89
N ALA A 15 -36.41 -36.09 -4.58
CA ALA A 15 -36.91 -35.00 -5.40
C ALA A 15 -36.03 -34.88 -6.65
N ASP A 16 -36.47 -35.53 -7.72
CA ASP A 16 -36.18 -35.18 -9.11
C ASP A 16 -36.63 -33.74 -9.36
N ALA A 17 -35.75 -32.92 -9.92
CA ALA A 17 -36.12 -31.67 -10.58
C ALA A 17 -35.15 -31.35 -11.72
N ASP A 18 -35.66 -31.57 -12.93
CA ASP A 18 -35.40 -30.91 -14.21
C ASP A 18 -34.21 -29.94 -14.32
N VAL A 19 -33.27 -30.29 -15.21
CA VAL A 19 -32.22 -29.39 -15.71
C VAL A 19 -32.64 -28.85 -17.09
N PRO A 20 -32.98 -27.56 -17.23
CA PRO A 20 -33.19 -26.95 -18.53
C PRO A 20 -31.84 -26.70 -19.23
N THR A 21 -31.71 -27.25 -20.44
CA THR A 21 -30.58 -27.05 -21.34
C THR A 21 -30.72 -25.70 -22.04
N GLY A 22 -30.05 -24.67 -21.53
CA GLY A 22 -30.04 -23.32 -22.10
C GLY A 22 -28.72 -23.01 -22.80
N SER A 23 -28.71 -23.13 -24.13
CA SER A 23 -27.63 -22.68 -25.01
C SER A 23 -27.56 -21.15 -25.05
N ALA A 24 -26.45 -20.57 -24.63
CA ALA A 24 -26.11 -19.16 -24.89
C ALA A 24 -24.61 -19.03 -25.25
N ALA A 25 -24.34 -18.16 -26.21
CA ALA A 25 -23.08 -17.98 -26.95
C ALA A 25 -21.87 -17.61 -26.08
N PRO A 26 -20.63 -17.88 -26.53
CA PRO A 26 -19.44 -17.37 -25.88
C PRO A 26 -19.31 -15.87 -26.15
N ASP A 27 -19.63 -15.11 -25.11
CA ASP A 27 -19.39 -13.68 -25.00
C ASP A 27 -17.89 -13.40 -24.77
N GLU A 28 -17.52 -12.21 -25.19
CA GLU A 28 -16.18 -11.68 -25.39
C GLU A 28 -15.35 -11.67 -24.09
N ALA A 29 -14.20 -12.37 -24.11
CA ALA A 29 -13.25 -12.43 -23.00
C ALA A 29 -12.53 -11.08 -22.82
N ALA A 30 -13.24 -10.10 -22.24
CA ALA A 30 -12.62 -8.95 -21.62
C ALA A 30 -12.00 -9.42 -20.30
N ALA A 31 -10.67 -9.49 -20.26
CA ALA A 31 -9.90 -9.71 -19.05
C ALA A 31 -10.26 -8.62 -18.03
N ALA A 32 -11.19 -8.95 -17.13
CA ALA A 32 -11.54 -8.13 -15.99
C ALA A 32 -10.34 -8.05 -15.06
N VAL A 33 -9.52 -7.03 -15.26
CA VAL A 33 -8.59 -6.54 -14.25
C VAL A 33 -9.45 -6.12 -13.07
N GLN A 34 -9.60 -7.01 -12.09
CA GLN A 34 -10.20 -6.69 -10.81
C GLN A 34 -9.28 -5.69 -10.11
N HIS A 35 -9.54 -4.41 -10.36
CA HIS A 35 -8.99 -3.32 -9.61
C HIS A 35 -9.61 -3.41 -8.21
N PHE A 36 -8.91 -4.07 -7.29
CA PHE A 36 -9.25 -4.07 -5.87
C PHE A 36 -9.08 -2.64 -5.35
N ASP A 37 -10.17 -1.89 -5.37
CA ASP A 37 -10.27 -0.61 -4.70
C ASP A 37 -10.16 -0.88 -3.19
N MET A 38 -8.99 -0.58 -2.62
CA MET A 38 -8.80 -0.56 -1.18
C MET A 38 -9.52 0.69 -0.65
N CYS A 39 -10.82 0.55 -0.37
CA CYS A 39 -11.49 1.47 0.54
C CYS A 39 -10.90 1.23 1.94
N ASP A 40 -9.95 2.08 2.32
CA ASP A 40 -9.60 2.36 3.71
C ASP A 40 -10.85 2.91 4.42
N ASP A 41 -11.67 2.02 4.98
CA ASP A 41 -12.63 2.36 6.05
C ASP A 41 -11.82 2.53 7.37
N ASP A 42 -10.97 3.56 7.43
CA ASP A 42 -10.39 4.09 8.67
C ASP A 42 -11.22 5.29 9.13
N GLU A 43 -12.49 5.02 9.45
CA GLU A 43 -13.45 6.00 9.98
C GLU A 43 -13.10 6.32 11.45
N GLY A 44 -12.10 7.17 11.68
CA GLY A 44 -11.77 7.57 13.06
C GLY A 44 -10.63 8.56 13.30
N GLU A 45 -9.72 8.78 12.35
CA GLU A 45 -8.74 9.87 12.45
C GLU A 45 -9.11 10.97 11.46
N MET A 46 -9.19 12.21 11.93
CA MET A 46 -9.20 13.39 11.04
C MET A 46 -7.84 13.43 10.33
N GLU A 47 -7.73 12.63 9.28
CA GLU A 47 -6.65 12.66 8.32
C GLU A 47 -6.73 14.03 7.64
N VAL A 48 -5.88 14.94 8.13
CA VAL A 48 -5.65 16.21 7.45
C VAL A 48 -5.05 15.84 6.11
N ALA A 49 -5.89 15.79 5.06
CA ALA A 49 -5.56 15.42 3.68
C ALA A 49 -4.11 15.73 3.34
N GLY A 50 -3.25 14.76 3.64
CA GLY A 50 -1.84 14.81 3.33
C GLY A 50 -1.81 14.49 1.86
N ALA A 51 -1.51 15.49 1.03
CA ALA A 51 -1.20 15.23 -0.36
C ALA A 51 0.00 14.27 -0.37
N ASP A 52 -0.28 12.97 -0.53
CA ASP A 52 0.70 11.94 -0.81
C ASP A 52 1.28 12.24 -2.18
N ILE A 53 2.22 13.17 -2.21
CA ILE A 53 3.08 13.41 -3.35
C ILE A 53 4.02 12.22 -3.44
N SER A 54 3.51 11.12 -4.02
CA SER A 54 4.26 9.93 -4.38
C SER A 54 5.44 10.36 -5.24
N THR A 55 6.58 10.54 -4.57
CA THR A 55 7.87 10.76 -5.22
C THR A 55 8.38 9.38 -5.61
N SER A 56 7.88 8.88 -6.74
CA SER A 56 8.28 7.61 -7.33
C SER A 56 9.70 7.76 -7.91
N GLY A 57 10.72 7.48 -7.11
CA GLY A 57 12.09 7.32 -7.59
C GLY A 57 12.29 5.91 -8.18
N PRO A 58 12.90 5.75 -9.37
CA PRO A 58 13.23 4.43 -9.92
C PRO A 58 14.53 3.92 -9.26
N GLY A 59 14.40 3.16 -8.17
CA GLY A 59 15.51 2.50 -7.49
C GLY A 59 15.35 0.98 -7.55
N SER A 60 16.05 0.33 -8.49
CA SER A 60 16.21 -1.12 -8.52
C SER A 60 17.27 -1.50 -7.49
N LEU A 61 16.87 -2.15 -6.40
CA LEU A 61 17.78 -2.70 -5.39
C LEU A 61 17.70 -4.22 -5.44
N SER A 62 18.83 -4.85 -5.76
CA SER A 62 19.02 -6.29 -5.61
C SER A 62 19.32 -6.60 -4.15
N PRO A 63 18.64 -7.56 -3.50
CA PRO A 63 18.93 -7.92 -2.12
C PRO A 63 20.06 -8.94 -2.08
N ASP A 64 21.23 -8.55 -1.60
CA ASP A 64 22.25 -9.50 -1.17
C ASP A 64 22.24 -9.58 0.37
N SER A 65 22.07 -10.79 0.89
CA SER A 65 21.87 -11.06 2.32
C SER A 65 23.21 -11.09 3.05
N GLY A 66 23.43 -10.13 3.95
CA GLY A 66 24.64 -10.05 4.78
C GLY A 66 24.47 -9.20 6.03
N SER A 67 23.92 -9.84 7.07
CA SER A 67 24.06 -9.59 8.52
C SER A 67 24.83 -8.34 9.03
N SER A 68 24.10 -7.48 9.76
CA SER A 68 24.50 -6.74 10.97
C SER A 68 25.78 -5.86 10.94
N LEU A 69 25.76 -4.79 10.14
CA LEU A 69 26.69 -3.64 10.26
C LEU A 69 25.95 -2.31 9.97
N VAL A 70 24.91 -1.99 10.75
CA VAL A 70 24.11 -0.76 10.52
C VAL A 70 24.80 0.53 10.98
N ALA A 71 25.95 0.42 11.66
CA ALA A 71 26.71 1.59 12.11
C ALA A 71 27.66 2.17 11.05
N ASP A 72 27.94 1.43 9.96
CA ASP A 72 28.92 1.82 8.92
C ASP A 72 28.27 2.19 7.57
N ALA A 73 26.96 1.98 7.43
CA ALA A 73 26.24 2.19 6.16
C ALA A 73 26.24 3.65 5.67
N THR A 74 26.54 4.62 6.55
CA THR A 74 26.63 6.04 6.17
C THR A 74 28.04 6.49 5.79
N ASP A 75 29.09 5.69 6.04
CA ASP A 75 30.48 6.08 5.75
C ASP A 75 30.92 5.69 4.33
N GLY A 76 30.03 5.06 3.56
CA GLY A 76 30.22 4.81 2.14
C GLY A 76 30.12 6.09 1.28
N PRO A 77 30.68 6.08 0.05
CA PRO A 77 30.60 7.21 -0.87
C PRO A 77 29.15 7.61 -1.19
N GLU A 78 28.24 6.65 -1.28
CA GLU A 78 26.81 6.90 -1.47
C GLU A 78 26.17 7.65 -0.28
N GLY A 79 26.61 7.35 0.94
CA GLY A 79 26.16 8.06 2.14
C GLY A 79 26.62 9.51 2.16
N ALA A 80 27.85 9.78 1.70
CA ALA A 80 28.38 11.12 1.57
C ALA A 80 27.64 11.96 0.51
N GLU A 81 27.29 11.36 -0.63
CA GLU A 81 26.49 11.98 -1.69
C GLU A 81 25.09 12.33 -1.20
N LEU A 82 24.40 11.39 -0.55
CA LEU A 82 23.07 11.63 0.04
C LEU A 82 23.11 12.73 1.10
N ALA A 83 24.13 12.72 1.97
CA ALA A 83 24.29 13.76 2.98
C ALA A 83 24.55 15.14 2.35
N ALA A 84 25.30 15.21 1.26
CA ALA A 84 25.51 16.45 0.50
C ALA A 84 24.19 16.94 -0.12
N GLU A 85 23.41 16.04 -0.72
CA GLU A 85 22.10 16.38 -1.29
C GLU A 85 21.12 16.89 -0.23
N VAL A 86 21.03 16.21 0.92
CA VAL A 86 20.16 16.60 2.03
C VAL A 86 20.57 17.96 2.59
N ARG A 87 21.87 18.20 2.80
CA ARG A 87 22.38 19.51 3.24
C ARG A 87 22.04 20.61 2.25
N GLU A 88 22.21 20.36 0.96
CA GLU A 88 21.89 21.33 -0.09
C GLU A 88 20.37 21.62 -0.15
N ARG A 89 19.53 20.58 -0.01
CA ARG A 89 18.06 20.70 0.00
C ARG A 89 17.58 21.56 1.16
N PHE A 90 18.18 21.41 2.34
CA PHE A 90 17.74 22.09 3.56
C PHE A 90 18.56 23.34 3.94
N ARG A 91 19.53 23.76 3.11
CA ARG A 91 20.39 24.92 3.41
C ARG A 91 19.64 26.24 3.62
N TRP A 92 18.40 26.32 3.14
CA TRP A 92 17.52 27.50 3.22
C TRP A 92 16.74 27.58 4.54
N LEU A 93 16.72 26.49 5.31
CA LEU A 93 16.04 26.39 6.60
C LEU A 93 17.03 26.66 7.73
N CYS A 94 16.56 27.27 8.82
CA CYS A 94 17.37 27.38 10.03
C CYS A 94 17.48 26.01 10.75
N GLU A 95 18.44 25.87 11.66
CA GLU A 95 18.69 24.59 12.35
C GLU A 95 17.45 24.05 13.10
N GLU A 96 16.63 24.92 13.67
CA GLU A 96 15.42 24.52 14.39
C GLU A 96 14.35 23.94 13.45
N ASP A 97 14.19 24.54 12.27
CA ASP A 97 13.29 24.07 11.23
C ASP A 97 13.79 22.75 10.63
N GLN A 98 15.10 22.62 10.42
CA GLN A 98 15.73 21.36 9.97
C GLN A 98 15.47 20.21 10.95
N LYS A 99 15.60 20.45 12.26
CA LYS A 99 15.27 19.47 13.31
C LYS A 99 13.78 19.09 13.27
N THR A 100 12.90 20.05 13.02
CA THR A 100 11.46 19.80 12.92
C THR A 100 11.12 18.95 11.71
N VAL A 101 11.71 19.23 10.54
CA VAL A 101 11.55 18.38 9.35
C VAL A 101 12.10 16.98 9.60
N CYS A 102 13.31 16.85 10.14
CA CYS A 102 13.92 15.54 10.44
C CYS A 102 13.04 14.69 11.37
N ARG A 103 12.53 15.29 12.47
CA ARG A 103 11.59 14.61 13.38
C ARG A 103 10.33 14.16 12.66
N ARG A 104 9.75 15.00 11.79
CA ARG A 104 8.55 14.68 11.01
C ARG A 104 8.80 13.49 10.09
N GLU A 105 9.89 13.51 9.33
CA GLU A 105 10.22 12.42 8.41
C GLU A 105 10.45 11.09 9.15
N CYS A 106 11.08 11.12 10.33
CA CYS A 106 11.20 9.93 11.17
C CYS A 106 9.83 9.38 11.61
N GLN A 107 8.88 10.26 12.00
CA GLN A 107 7.53 9.85 12.36
C GLN A 107 6.77 9.25 11.16
N LEU A 108 6.94 9.82 9.97
CA LEU A 108 6.35 9.27 8.75
C LEU A 108 6.93 7.89 8.41
N ALA A 109 8.25 7.74 8.54
CA ALA A 109 8.92 6.45 8.36
C ALA A 109 8.38 5.39 9.34
N GLN A 110 8.18 5.76 10.60
CA GLN A 110 7.56 4.89 11.61
C GLN A 110 6.12 4.51 11.24
N LYS A 111 5.27 5.48 10.89
CA LYS A 111 3.88 5.20 10.44
C LYS A 111 3.88 4.25 9.25
N LYS A 112 4.82 4.40 8.31
CA LYS A 112 4.96 3.50 7.15
C LYS A 112 5.43 2.10 7.55
N GLN A 113 6.38 1.98 8.47
CA GLN A 113 6.81 0.67 9.01
C GLN A 113 5.65 -0.06 9.70
N GLU A 114 4.88 0.64 10.54
CA GLU A 114 3.69 0.09 11.20
C GLU A 114 2.61 -0.34 10.20
N ALA A 115 2.38 0.46 9.15
CA ALA A 115 1.46 0.11 8.08
C ALA A 115 1.91 -1.15 7.31
N MET A 116 3.21 -1.25 7.03
CA MET A 116 3.79 -2.44 6.39
C MET A 116 3.60 -3.69 7.26
N LEU A 117 3.86 -3.60 8.56
CA LEU A 117 3.64 -4.71 9.50
C LEU A 117 2.18 -5.17 9.53
N ARG A 118 1.23 -4.23 9.57
CA ARG A 118 -0.21 -4.52 9.45
C ARG A 118 -0.53 -5.23 8.13
N GLN A 119 0.03 -4.77 7.02
CA GLN A 119 -0.16 -5.39 5.71
C GLN A 119 0.39 -6.83 5.67
N LEU A 120 1.53 -7.11 6.30
CA LEU A 120 2.08 -8.46 6.42
C LEU A 120 1.15 -9.37 7.22
N GLN A 121 0.67 -8.91 8.37
CA GLN A 121 -0.26 -9.64 9.22
C GLN A 121 -1.57 -9.94 8.48
N MET A 122 -2.19 -8.95 7.85
CA MET A 122 -3.38 -9.15 7.01
C MET A 122 -3.16 -10.16 5.90
N THR A 123 -1.97 -10.15 5.28
CA THR A 123 -1.64 -11.11 4.22
C THR A 123 -1.49 -12.54 4.78
N VAL A 124 -0.88 -12.69 5.96
CA VAL A 124 -0.81 -13.97 6.68
C VAL A 124 -2.22 -14.49 7.03
N GLU A 125 -3.09 -13.64 7.54
CA GLU A 125 -4.48 -14.00 7.88
C GLU A 125 -5.26 -14.45 6.65
N ARG A 126 -5.09 -13.77 5.51
CA ARG A 126 -5.75 -14.15 4.25
C ARG A 126 -5.29 -15.52 3.75
N TYR A 127 -3.99 -15.80 3.77
CA TYR A 127 -3.49 -17.13 3.39
C TYR A 127 -3.96 -18.21 4.37
N SER A 128 -3.92 -17.93 5.67
CA SER A 128 -4.38 -18.88 6.70
C SER A 128 -5.86 -19.20 6.53
N LYS A 129 -6.70 -18.17 6.33
CA LYS A 129 -8.13 -18.32 6.06
C LYS A 129 -8.40 -19.10 4.78
N ALA A 130 -7.62 -18.87 3.71
CA ALA A 130 -7.76 -19.64 2.47
C ALA A 130 -7.50 -21.15 2.71
N LEU A 131 -6.47 -21.48 3.50
CA LEU A 131 -6.17 -22.87 3.89
C LEU A 131 -7.27 -23.47 4.77
N GLU A 132 -7.81 -22.71 5.73
CA GLU A 132 -8.93 -23.13 6.58
C GLU A 132 -10.20 -23.41 5.79
N VAL A 133 -10.57 -22.51 4.87
CA VAL A 133 -11.72 -22.69 3.98
C VAL A 133 -11.54 -23.92 3.11
N ALA A 134 -10.36 -24.11 2.51
CA ALA A 134 -10.06 -25.28 1.72
C ALA A 134 -10.18 -26.57 2.55
N HIS A 135 -9.70 -26.57 3.79
CA HIS A 135 -9.83 -27.69 4.72
C HIS A 135 -11.31 -27.96 5.10
N ALA A 136 -12.10 -26.92 5.32
CA ALA A 136 -13.53 -27.05 5.66
C ALA A 136 -14.35 -27.63 4.49
N VAL A 137 -14.08 -27.17 3.26
CA VAL A 137 -14.70 -27.72 2.04
C VAL A 137 -14.28 -29.17 1.86
N ALA A 138 -12.99 -29.47 2.00
CA ALA A 138 -12.46 -30.83 1.92
C ALA A 138 -13.14 -31.77 2.93
N SER A 139 -13.30 -31.32 4.18
CA SER A 139 -13.94 -32.10 5.24
C SER A 139 -15.43 -32.36 4.98
N SER A 140 -16.12 -31.39 4.38
CA SER A 140 -17.57 -31.47 4.09
C SER A 140 -17.90 -32.40 2.92
N SER A 141 -16.99 -32.53 1.95
CA SER A 141 -17.17 -33.39 0.76
C SER A 141 -16.68 -34.83 0.95
N SER A 142 -16.20 -35.20 2.14
CA SER A 142 -15.53 -36.48 2.44
C SER A 142 -16.42 -37.74 2.32
N GLN A 143 -17.67 -37.63 1.89
CA GLN A 143 -18.55 -38.78 1.68
C GLN A 143 -18.31 -39.39 0.28
N GLY A 144 -17.20 -40.11 0.14
CA GLY A 144 -16.91 -41.00 -1.00
C GLY A 144 -15.88 -40.52 -2.02
N TRP A 145 -15.26 -39.36 -1.79
CA TRP A 145 -14.26 -38.79 -2.70
C TRP A 145 -12.85 -39.24 -2.30
N THR A 146 -12.01 -39.53 -3.28
CA THR A 146 -10.59 -39.76 -3.04
C THR A 146 -9.86 -38.45 -2.75
N GLU A 147 -8.71 -38.52 -2.09
CA GLU A 147 -7.91 -37.33 -1.72
C GLU A 147 -7.45 -36.54 -2.97
N ASP A 148 -7.20 -37.23 -4.09
CA ASP A 148 -6.85 -36.62 -5.39
C ASP A 148 -8.06 -35.89 -6.03
N GLU A 149 -9.24 -36.50 -6.04
CA GLU A 149 -10.47 -35.85 -6.56
C GLU A 149 -10.83 -34.62 -5.73
N LEU A 150 -10.62 -34.69 -4.42
CA LEU A 150 -10.84 -33.57 -3.51
C LEU A 150 -9.85 -32.44 -3.73
N ALA A 151 -8.58 -32.77 -4.02
CA ALA A 151 -7.55 -31.79 -4.32
C ALA A 151 -7.81 -31.06 -5.65
N GLU A 152 -8.34 -31.75 -6.67
CA GLU A 152 -8.79 -31.13 -7.92
C GLU A 152 -10.01 -30.23 -7.71
N GLU A 153 -11.04 -30.68 -6.99
CA GLU A 153 -12.28 -29.93 -6.78
C GLU A 153 -12.09 -28.68 -5.93
N VAL A 154 -11.31 -28.78 -4.85
CA VAL A 154 -10.98 -27.64 -3.99
C VAL A 154 -9.94 -26.73 -4.69
N GLY A 155 -9.34 -27.17 -5.79
CA GLY A 155 -8.33 -26.45 -6.54
C GLY A 155 -7.03 -26.23 -5.77
N LEU A 156 -6.77 -27.03 -4.73
CA LEU A 156 -5.70 -26.80 -3.77
C LEU A 156 -4.85 -28.05 -3.61
N SER A 157 -4.04 -28.32 -4.64
CA SER A 157 -3.08 -29.41 -4.65
C SER A 157 -2.18 -29.42 -3.39
N PRO A 158 -1.71 -30.59 -2.93
CA PRO A 158 -0.82 -30.67 -1.77
C PRO A 158 0.44 -29.81 -1.90
N LEU A 159 0.98 -29.70 -3.12
CA LEU A 159 2.11 -28.85 -3.43
C LEU A 159 1.78 -27.36 -3.23
N LEU A 160 0.59 -26.92 -3.67
CA LEU A 160 0.16 -25.53 -3.50
C LEU A 160 -0.10 -25.19 -2.04
N ARG A 161 -0.69 -26.13 -1.27
CA ARG A 161 -0.85 -26.02 0.18
C ARG A 161 0.48 -25.75 0.87
N SER A 162 1.48 -26.60 0.62
CA SER A 162 2.82 -26.46 1.19
C SER A 162 3.46 -25.11 0.84
N LYS A 163 3.29 -24.61 -0.40
CA LYS A 163 3.77 -23.28 -0.79
C LYS A 163 3.12 -22.14 -0.01
N TYR A 164 1.82 -22.24 0.32
CA TYR A 164 1.16 -21.23 1.14
C TYR A 164 1.64 -21.27 2.59
N GLU A 165 1.85 -22.46 3.15
CA GLU A 165 2.42 -22.64 4.50
C GLU A 165 3.84 -22.04 4.58
N ASP A 166 4.71 -22.34 3.61
CA ASP A 166 6.05 -21.76 3.51
C ASP A 166 5.98 -20.22 3.40
N ARG A 167 5.03 -19.70 2.62
CA ARG A 167 4.82 -18.26 2.45
C ARG A 167 4.37 -17.61 3.76
N ILE A 168 3.45 -18.24 4.49
CA ILE A 168 3.02 -17.78 5.82
C ILE A 168 4.22 -17.72 6.77
N GLY A 169 5.02 -18.79 6.85
CA GLY A 169 6.20 -18.84 7.70
C GLY A 169 7.25 -17.78 7.35
N PHE A 170 7.47 -17.54 6.05
CA PHE A 170 8.35 -16.46 5.57
C PHE A 170 7.85 -15.08 6.00
N LEU A 171 6.57 -14.77 5.79
CA LEU A 171 5.99 -13.47 6.13
C LEU A 171 6.01 -13.22 7.64
N GLN A 172 5.71 -14.23 8.44
CA GLN A 172 5.82 -14.16 9.91
C GLN A 172 7.26 -13.91 10.35
N SER A 173 8.23 -14.59 9.74
CA SER A 173 9.66 -14.38 10.04
C SER A 173 10.11 -12.96 9.70
N MET A 174 9.62 -12.40 8.59
CA MET A 174 9.91 -11.02 8.19
C MET A 174 9.28 -10.01 9.16
N ALA A 175 8.03 -10.22 9.57
CA ALA A 175 7.38 -9.37 10.57
C ALA A 175 8.15 -9.39 11.91
N LEU A 176 8.56 -10.58 12.37
CA LEU A 176 9.38 -10.72 13.57
C LEU A 176 10.76 -10.05 13.45
N ALA A 177 11.39 -10.12 12.27
CA ALA A 177 12.66 -9.45 12.04
C ALA A 177 12.52 -7.92 12.13
N VAL A 178 11.46 -7.35 11.53
CA VAL A 178 11.16 -5.92 11.60
C VAL A 178 10.79 -5.48 13.02
N ASP A 179 10.06 -6.30 13.79
CA ASP A 179 9.70 -6.02 15.18
C ASP A 179 10.90 -6.14 16.15
N ALA A 180 11.89 -6.98 15.82
CA ALA A 180 13.10 -7.15 16.62
C ALA A 180 14.02 -5.91 16.56
N GLU A 181 13.93 -5.12 15.49
CA GLU A 181 14.62 -3.85 15.40
C GLU A 181 13.92 -2.82 16.30
N SER A 182 14.56 -2.41 17.40
CA SER A 182 13.97 -1.46 18.33
C SER A 182 13.66 -0.14 17.61
N ALA A 183 12.37 0.18 17.46
CA ALA A 183 11.96 1.46 16.88
C ALA A 183 12.49 2.61 17.74
N VAL A 184 13.39 3.42 17.17
CA VAL A 184 13.91 4.62 17.85
C VAL A 184 12.80 5.67 17.86
N SER A 185 12.00 5.71 18.92
CA SER A 185 10.93 6.70 19.05
C SER A 185 11.50 8.08 19.37
N LEU A 186 11.34 9.03 18.46
CA LEU A 186 11.58 10.45 18.75
C LEU A 186 10.38 11.04 19.50
N PRO A 187 10.56 12.12 20.28
CA PRO A 187 9.45 12.84 20.90
C PRO A 187 8.38 13.21 19.87
N ARG A 188 7.11 12.99 20.23
CA ARG A 188 6.00 13.28 19.31
C ARG A 188 5.95 14.77 19.00
N LEU A 189 5.90 15.11 17.71
CA LEU A 189 5.64 16.47 17.26
C LEU A 189 4.22 16.90 17.65
N THR A 190 4.09 18.14 18.11
CA THR A 190 2.80 18.79 18.27
C THR A 190 2.13 19.01 16.90
N PRO A 191 0.78 19.15 16.82
CA PRO A 191 0.09 19.40 15.54
C PRO A 191 0.63 20.64 14.80
N LEU A 192 1.01 21.68 15.54
CA LEU A 192 1.62 22.88 14.97
C LEU A 192 3.01 22.58 14.37
N GLU A 193 3.84 21.80 15.04
CA GLU A 193 5.14 21.38 14.49
C GLU A 193 4.99 20.47 13.27
N GLN A 194 3.98 19.61 13.24
CA GLN A 194 3.68 18.80 12.06
C GLN A 194 3.34 19.67 10.84
N ALA A 195 2.47 20.68 11.03
CA ALA A 195 2.12 21.62 9.98
C ALA A 195 3.33 22.44 9.51
N LYS A 196 4.18 22.90 10.45
CA LYS A 196 5.44 23.58 10.13
C LYS A 196 6.39 22.68 9.34
N GLY A 197 6.61 21.46 9.81
CA GLY A 197 7.47 20.48 9.13
C GLY A 197 7.00 20.20 7.70
N PHE A 198 5.68 20.10 7.47
CA PHE A 198 5.12 19.95 6.13
C PHE A 198 5.40 21.17 5.24
N ALA A 199 5.14 22.38 5.73
CA ALA A 199 5.40 23.60 4.98
C ALA A 199 6.88 23.78 4.64
N PHE A 200 7.77 23.48 5.58
CA PHE A 200 9.23 23.56 5.39
C PHE A 200 9.73 22.51 4.41
N ALA A 201 9.25 21.26 4.50
CA ALA A 201 9.58 20.21 3.54
C ALA A 201 9.12 20.60 2.11
N SER A 202 7.90 21.13 1.98
CA SER A 202 7.35 21.58 0.69
C SER A 202 8.15 22.74 0.10
N TYR A 203 8.53 23.70 0.93
CA TYR A 203 9.38 24.82 0.54
C TYR A 203 10.76 24.35 0.08
N ALA A 204 11.41 23.46 0.85
CA ALA A 204 12.72 22.92 0.52
C ALA A 204 12.71 22.15 -0.81
N SER A 205 11.68 21.34 -1.06
CA SER A 205 11.48 20.65 -2.34
C SER A 205 11.31 21.62 -3.50
N THR A 206 10.50 22.66 -3.32
CA THR A 206 10.27 23.70 -4.36
C THR A 206 11.54 24.49 -4.65
N ALA A 207 12.29 24.87 -3.60
CA ALA A 207 13.56 25.56 -3.75
C ALA A 207 14.60 24.70 -4.48
N ALA A 208 14.70 23.42 -4.15
CA ALA A 208 15.60 22.48 -4.84
C ALA A 208 15.27 22.37 -6.34
N VAL A 209 13.99 22.24 -6.71
CA VAL A 209 13.55 22.21 -8.11
C VAL A 209 13.82 23.55 -8.81
N ALA A 210 13.55 24.67 -8.15
CA ALA A 210 13.81 25.99 -8.72
C ALA A 210 15.30 26.24 -8.99
N ASN A 211 16.19 25.77 -8.11
CA ASN A 211 17.64 25.87 -8.34
C ASN A 211 18.10 24.95 -9.48
N LYS A 212 17.64 23.68 -9.50
CA LYS A 212 17.90 22.78 -10.63
C LYS A 212 17.43 23.37 -11.96
N LEU A 213 16.26 24.02 -11.97
CA LEU A 213 15.75 24.70 -13.16
C LEU A 213 16.63 25.89 -13.54
N LYS A 214 17.04 26.73 -12.59
CA LYS A 214 17.95 27.86 -12.84
C LYS A 214 19.26 27.41 -13.47
N ASP A 215 19.86 26.34 -12.94
CA ASP A 215 21.13 25.80 -13.43
C ASP A 215 20.97 25.21 -14.84
N ASN A 216 19.87 24.49 -15.11
CA ASN A 216 19.55 23.97 -16.44
C ASN A 216 19.21 25.10 -17.43
N THR A 217 18.54 26.16 -16.99
CA THR A 217 18.15 27.29 -17.86
C THR A 217 19.37 28.10 -18.30
N ALA A 218 20.40 28.21 -17.45
CA ALA A 218 21.67 28.83 -17.82
C ALA A 218 22.36 28.10 -18.99
N SER A 219 22.06 26.82 -19.19
CA SER A 219 22.54 26.02 -20.31
C SER A 219 21.53 25.84 -21.46
N ALA A 220 20.24 26.16 -21.26
CA ALA A 220 19.14 25.86 -22.18
C ALA A 220 18.19 27.05 -22.44
N ALA A 221 18.75 28.27 -22.52
CA ALA A 221 18.02 29.52 -22.70
C ALA A 221 16.85 29.53 -23.72
N PRO A 222 16.90 28.85 -24.89
CA PRO A 222 15.80 28.93 -25.86
C PRO A 222 14.59 28.00 -25.57
N ALA A 223 14.72 26.96 -24.74
CA ALA A 223 13.63 25.99 -24.52
C ALA A 223 12.60 26.43 -23.46
N LEU A 224 13.02 27.28 -22.52
CA LEU A 224 12.18 27.68 -21.38
C LEU A 224 11.05 28.66 -21.77
N GLU A 225 11.22 29.37 -22.88
CA GLU A 225 10.25 30.33 -23.40
C GLU A 225 8.99 29.63 -23.93
N SER A 226 9.14 28.40 -24.47
CA SER A 226 8.03 27.57 -24.93
C SER A 226 7.25 26.90 -23.80
N ALA A 227 7.88 26.58 -22.67
CA ALA A 227 7.19 25.98 -21.52
C ALA A 227 6.37 27.01 -20.72
N ARG A 228 6.89 28.24 -20.60
CA ARG A 228 6.16 29.35 -19.94
C ARG A 228 4.86 29.72 -20.64
N SER A 229 4.83 29.68 -21.98
CA SER A 229 3.60 29.96 -22.74
C SER A 229 2.55 28.86 -22.59
N ALA A 230 2.95 27.60 -22.40
CA ALA A 230 2.04 26.48 -22.15
C ALA A 230 1.37 26.57 -20.77
N PHE A 231 2.13 26.90 -19.71
CA PHE A 231 1.57 27.06 -18.36
C PHE A 231 0.67 28.29 -18.20
N ALA A 232 1.01 29.41 -18.85
CA ALA A 232 0.13 30.58 -18.91
C ALA A 232 -1.23 30.23 -19.55
N SER A 233 -1.22 29.39 -20.58
CA SER A 233 -2.44 28.92 -21.25
C SER A 233 -3.32 28.03 -20.36
N PHE A 234 -2.73 27.26 -19.44
CA PHE A 234 -3.47 26.43 -18.48
C PHE A 234 -4.06 27.26 -17.34
N ALA A 235 -3.31 28.21 -16.79
CA ALA A 235 -3.78 29.09 -15.72
C ALA A 235 -4.97 29.97 -16.15
N SER A 236 -5.01 30.43 -17.41
CA SER A 236 -6.16 31.15 -17.94
C SER A 236 -7.44 30.32 -18.03
N ARG A 237 -7.35 28.98 -18.12
CA ARG A 237 -8.55 28.12 -18.15
C ARG A 237 -9.13 27.86 -16.76
N LEU A 238 -8.29 27.84 -15.72
CA LEU A 238 -8.74 27.70 -14.34
C LEU A 238 -9.35 28.97 -13.75
N SER A 239 -9.10 30.14 -14.36
CA SER A 239 -9.68 31.42 -13.91
C SER A 239 -11.12 31.67 -14.39
N PHE A 240 -11.76 30.75 -15.13
CA PHE A 240 -13.09 30.96 -15.71
C PHE A 240 -14.15 30.04 -15.09
N GLY A 241 -14.32 30.18 -13.77
CA GLY A 241 -15.41 29.56 -13.00
C GLY A 241 -16.25 30.61 -12.26
N GLY A 242 -16.39 31.81 -12.82
CA GLY A 242 -17.38 32.79 -12.37
C GLY A 242 -18.77 32.24 -12.65
N GLY A 243 -19.34 31.54 -11.66
CA GLY A 243 -20.66 30.94 -11.76
C GLY A 243 -21.74 32.00 -12.06
N PRO A 244 -22.76 31.66 -12.87
CA PRO A 244 -23.84 32.58 -13.19
C PRO A 244 -24.57 32.98 -11.91
N SER A 245 -24.56 34.28 -11.62
CA SER A 245 -25.35 34.91 -10.57
C SER A 245 -26.83 34.58 -10.77
N ARG A 246 -27.38 33.79 -9.84
CA ARG A 246 -28.79 33.40 -9.80
C ARG A 246 -29.66 34.63 -9.53
N PRO A 247 -30.64 34.98 -10.39
CA PRO A 247 -31.49 36.13 -10.15
C PRO A 247 -32.46 35.84 -9.00
N SER A 248 -32.43 36.72 -7.98
CA SER A 248 -33.39 36.77 -6.88
C SER A 248 -34.73 37.31 -7.37
N GLY A 249 -35.77 36.48 -7.36
CA GLY A 249 -37.15 36.92 -7.59
C GLY A 249 -37.79 37.54 -6.34
N PRO A 250 -38.68 38.54 -6.49
CA PRO A 250 -39.38 39.17 -5.36
C PRO A 250 -40.59 38.34 -4.90
N HIS A 251 -40.80 38.31 -3.58
CA HIS A 251 -42.06 37.95 -2.92
C HIS A 251 -42.76 39.23 -2.45
#